data_AF-A0A2V7ZB13-F1
#
_entry.id   AF-A0A2V7ZB13-F1
#
_cell.length_a   1.000
_cell.length_b   1.000
_cell.length_c   1.000
_cell.angle_alpha   90.00
_cell.angle_beta   90.00
_cell.angle_gamma   90.00
#
_symmetry.space_group_name_H-M   'P 1'
#
loop_
_entity.id
_entity.type
_entity.pdbx_description
1 polymer ?
#
loop_
_entity_poly.entity_id
_entity_poly.type
_entity_poly.pdbx_seq_one_letter_code
_entity_poly.pdbx_strand_id
1 'polypeptide(L)' 'TGKKPQSIEAAHLTAGIVDRTRPLCAYPTTAHYKGTGSTDDAKNFRCE' A
#
# COMPACT_ATOMS: atom_id res chain seq x y z
N THR A 1 8.72 17.05 15.33
CA THR A 1 9.67 15.95 15.10
C THR A 1 9.53 15.47 13.67
N GLY A 2 10.54 15.66 12.81
CA GLY A 2 10.45 15.31 11.39
C GLY A 2 10.63 13.82 11.14
N LYS A 3 9.58 13.01 11.28
CA LYS A 3 9.61 11.58 10.96
C LYS A 3 9.17 11.37 9.51
N LYS A 4 10.11 10.98 8.64
CA LYS A 4 9.77 10.60 7.27
C LYS A 4 8.87 9.36 7.26
N PRO A 5 7.82 9.31 6.44
CA PRO A 5 7.01 8.12 6.30
C PRO A 5 7.83 7.01 5.63
N GLN A 6 7.73 5.79 6.15
CA GLN A 6 8.29 4.60 5.49
C GLN A 6 7.35 4.06 4.41
N SER A 7 6.05 4.34 4.55
CA SER A 7 5.03 4.06 3.56
C SER A 7 3.92 5.10 3.62
N ILE A 8 3.19 5.25 2.51
CA ILE A 8 1.98 6.07 2.40
C ILE A 8 0.90 5.20 1.77
N GLU A 9 -0.25 5.05 2.44
CA GLU A 9 -1.37 4.30 1.85
C GLU A 9 -1.99 5.09 0.68
N ALA A 10 -2.15 4.43 -0.46
CA ALA A 10 -2.76 4.99 -1.66
C ALA A 10 -3.95 4.15 -2.10
N ALA A 11 -4.96 4.81 -2.67
CA ALA A 11 -6.15 4.17 -3.20
C ALA A 11 -6.20 4.28 -4.73
N HIS A 12 -6.61 3.20 -5.38
CA HIS A 12 -7.07 3.19 -6.76
C HIS A 12 -8.60 3.25 -6.77
N LEU A 13 -9.13 4.10 -7.64
CA LEU A 13 -10.57 4.34 -7.76
C LEU A 13 -11.03 4.03 -9.18
N THR A 14 -12.14 3.30 -9.28
CA THR A 14 -12.89 3.08 -10.52
C THR A 14 -14.25 3.73 -10.37
N ALA A 15 -14.61 4.64 -11.29
CA ALA A 15 -15.86 5.41 -11.23
C ALA A 15 -16.09 6.13 -9.87
N GLY A 16 -15.00 6.61 -9.24
CA GLY A 16 -15.05 7.29 -7.94
C GLY A 16 -15.19 6.38 -6.73
N ILE A 17 -15.22 5.06 -6.92
CA ILE A 17 -15.28 4.07 -5.84
C ILE A 17 -13.91 3.45 -5.64
N VAL A 18 -13.47 3.34 -4.39
CA VAL A 18 -12.20 2.67 -4.03
C VAL A 18 -12.34 1.17 -4.30
N ASP A 19 -11.58 0.67 -5.26
CA ASP A 19 -11.51 -0.77 -5.58
C ASP A 19 -10.24 -1.43 -5.03
N ARG A 20 -9.22 -0.64 -4.68
CA ARG A 20 -7.91 -1.14 -4.25
C ARG A 20 -7.15 -0.15 -3.40
N THR A 21 -6.44 -0.66 -2.41
CA THR A 21 -5.51 0.11 -1.57
C THR A 21 -4.15 -0.56 -1.53
N ARG A 22 -3.06 0.20 -1.72
CA ARG A 22 -1.66 -0.28 -1.72
C ARG A 22 -0.78 0.70 -0.92
N PRO A 23 0.20 0.22 -0.14
CA PRO A 23 1.22 1.10 0.41
C PRO A 23 2.20 1.53 -0.69
N LEU A 24 2.35 2.83 -0.91
CA LEU A 24 3.50 3.40 -1.61
C LEU A 24 4.71 3.30 -0.69
N CYS A 25 5.71 2.55 -1.12
CA CYS A 25 6.92 2.30 -0.36
C CYS A 25 8.00 3.32 -0.70
N ALA A 26 8.80 3.70 0.31
CA ALA A 26 9.96 4.54 0.06
C ALA A 26 10.98 3.78 -0.81
N TYR A 27 11.46 4.42 -1.88
CA TYR A 27 12.52 3.86 -2.71
C TYR A 27 13.74 3.46 -1.85
N PRO A 28 14.37 2.29 -2.06
CA PRO A 28 14.19 1.34 -3.18
C PRO A 28 13.17 0.22 -2.93
N THR A 29 12.47 0.21 -1.80
CA THR A 29 11.55 -0.88 -1.44
C THR A 29 10.26 -0.84 -2.27
N THR A 30 9.61 -2.00 -2.39
CA THR A 30 8.37 -2.22 -3.14
C THR A 30 7.31 -2.89 -2.28
N ALA A 31 6.04 -2.74 -2.65
CA ALA A 31 4.94 -3.37 -1.92
C ALA A 31 4.85 -4.86 -2.28
N HIS A 32 5.19 -5.72 -1.33
CA HIS A 32 5.10 -7.17 -1.47
C HIS A 32 3.91 -7.74 -0.69
N TYR A 33 3.16 -8.64 -1.31
CA TYR A 33 2.00 -9.29 -0.71
C TYR A 33 2.43 -10.28 0.39
N LYS A 34 1.68 -10.32 1.50
CA LYS A 34 1.99 -11.21 2.62
C LYS A 34 1.66 -12.68 2.35
N GLY A 35 0.90 -12.97 1.28
CA GLY A 35 0.48 -14.33 0.92
C GLY A 35 -0.90 -14.72 1.45
N THR A 36 -1.51 -13.90 2.32
CA THR A 36 -2.84 -14.13 2.89
C THR A 36 -3.65 -12.83 2.96
N GLY A 37 -4.99 -12.97 2.90
CA GLY A 37 -5.93 -11.84 2.88
C GLY A 37 -6.36 -11.43 1.46
N SER A 38 -7.03 -10.28 1.35
CA SER A 38 -7.40 -9.71 0.06
C SER A 38 -6.21 -8.95 -0.56
N THR A 39 -5.99 -9.12 -1.87
CA THR A 39 -4.98 -8.36 -2.64
C THR A 39 -5.38 -6.91 -2.90
N ASP A 40 -6.60 -6.53 -2.52
CA ASP A 40 -7.13 -5.18 -2.67
C ASP A 40 -7.00 -4.34 -1.39
N ASP A 41 -6.55 -4.94 -0.29
CA ASP A 41 -6.39 -4.30 1.01
C ASP A 41 -4.90 -4.09 1.35
N ALA A 42 -4.52 -2.83 1.53
CA ALA A 42 -3.14 -2.40 1.81
C ALA A 42 -2.55 -3.10 3.04
N LYS A 43 -3.37 -3.49 4.03
CA LYS A 43 -2.89 -4.16 5.26
C LYS A 43 -2.24 -5.51 4.98
N ASN A 44 -2.53 -6.11 3.82
CA ASN A 44 -2.00 -7.40 3.41
C ASN A 44 -0.69 -7.29 2.62
N PHE A 45 -0.10 -6.09 2.55
CA PHE A 45 1.19 -5.82 1.92
C PHE A 45 2.22 -5.33 2.95
N ARG A 46 3.50 -5.46 2.60
CA ARG A 46 4.65 -4.89 3.35
C ARG A 46 5.66 -4.30 2.38
N CYS A 47 6.42 -3.31 2.81
CA CYS A 47 7.51 -2.76 1.99
C CYS A 47 8.78 -3.60 2.18
N GLU A 48 9.31 -4.15 1.08
CA GLU A 48 10.60 -4.85 1.02
C GLU A 48 11.31 -4.67 -0.31
#